data_AF-A0A252F2F3-F1
#
_entry.id   AF-A0A252F2F3-F1
#
_cell.length_a   1.000
_cell.length_b   1.000
_cell.length_c   1.000
_cell.angle_alpha   90.00
_cell.angle_beta   90.00
_cell.angle_gamma   90.00
#
_symmetry.space_group_name_H-M   'P 1'
#
loop_
_entity.id
_entity.type
_entity.pdbx_description
1 polymer ?
#
loop_
_entity_poly.entity_id
_entity_poly.type
_entity_poly.pdbx_seq_one_letter_code
_entity_poly.pdbx_strand_id
1 'polypeptide(L)'
;MSYNKAQAEKKWLKWKNAEEQQLREMGVDEEIIQRLHTYDWEVFKSDRRYYEKLSDTSLYSVTEEKSRSLYTVQELIPSRA
;
A
#
# COMPACT_ATOMS: atom_id res chain seq x y z
N MET A 1 -11.13 -6.28 12.02
CA MET A 1 -9.92 -7.12 11.93
C MET A 1 -8.74 -6.29 12.41
N SER A 2 -8.00 -6.73 13.43
CA SER A 2 -6.83 -6.00 13.92
C SER A 2 -5.60 -6.35 13.09
N TYR A 3 -4.84 -5.34 12.67
CA TYR A 3 -3.62 -5.53 11.89
C TYR A 3 -2.53 -6.17 12.75
N ASN A 4 -2.16 -7.43 12.46
CA ASN A 4 -1.10 -8.13 13.17
C ASN A 4 0.27 -7.70 12.63
N LYS A 5 0.83 -6.66 13.26
CA LYS A 5 2.12 -6.03 12.94
C LYS A 5 3.26 -7.05 12.76
N ALA A 6 3.36 -8.04 13.66
CA ALA A 6 4.43 -9.02 13.64
C ALA A 6 4.32 -10.02 12.47
N GLN A 7 3.10 -10.37 12.05
CA GLN A 7 2.90 -11.25 10.91
C GLN A 7 3.15 -10.55 9.57
N ALA A 8 2.78 -9.28 9.45
CA ALA A 8 3.02 -8.49 8.24
C ALA A 8 4.52 -8.33 7.97
N GLU A 9 5.31 -8.04 9.01
CA GLU A 9 6.76 -7.91 8.91
C GLU A 9 7.45 -9.23 8.55
N LYS A 10 7.03 -10.35 9.16
CA LYS A 10 7.54 -11.68 8.79
C LYS A 10 7.25 -12.03 7.33
N LYS A 11 6.07 -11.68 6.83
CA LYS A 11 5.71 -11.90 5.41
C LYS A 11 6.55 -11.03 4.48
N TRP A 12 6.72 -9.75 4.82
CA TRP A 12 7.54 -8.82 4.05
C TRP A 12 9.00 -9.27 3.98
N LEU A 13 9.62 -9.63 5.12
CA LEU A 13 10.98 -10.15 5.15
C LEU A 13 11.15 -11.43 4.31
N LYS A 14 10.18 -12.35 4.39
CA LYS A 14 10.23 -13.58 3.60
C LYS A 14 10.16 -13.29 2.10
N TRP A 15 9.32 -12.33 1.71
CA TRP A 15 9.18 -11.92 0.31
C TRP A 15 10.43 -11.19 -0.19
N LYS A 16 10.95 -10.20 0.55
CA LYS A 16 12.18 -9.48 0.20
C LYS A 16 13.40 -10.37 0.10
N ASN A 17 13.59 -11.28 1.06
CA ASN A 17 14.71 -12.22 1.00
C ASN A 17 14.66 -13.12 -0.25
N ALA A 18 13.46 -13.56 -0.66
CA ALA A 18 13.31 -14.36 -1.87
C ALA A 18 13.61 -13.54 -3.14
N GLU A 19 13.16 -12.28 -3.18
CA GLU A 19 13.44 -11.36 -4.30
C GLU A 19 14.93 -11.03 -4.40
N GLU A 20 15.59 -10.71 -3.28
CA GLU A 20 17.03 -10.42 -3.25
C GLU A 20 17.88 -11.63 -3.62
N GLN A 21 17.45 -12.83 -3.21
CA GLN A 21 18.12 -14.06 -3.62
C GLN A 21 18.03 -14.28 -5.13
N GLN A 22 16.87 -14.00 -5.75
CA GLN A 22 16.74 -14.04 -7.21
C GLN A 22 17.61 -12.98 -7.90
N LEU A 23 17.70 -11.77 -7.36
CA LEU A 23 18.56 -10.71 -7.90
C LEU A 23 20.04 -11.10 -7.85
N ARG A 24 20.48 -11.74 -6.75
CA ARG A 24 21.84 -12.29 -6.63
C ARG A 24 22.11 -13.41 -7.63
N GLU A 25 21.14 -14.31 -7.83
CA GLU A 25 21.24 -15.39 -8.83
C GLU A 25 21.33 -14.84 -10.26
N MET A 26 20.65 -13.73 -10.54
CA MET A 26 20.73 -13.04 -11.84
C MET A 26 22.01 -12.20 -12.01
N GLY A 27 22.90 -12.16 -11.01
CA GLY A 27 24.17 -11.42 -11.07
C GLY A 27 24.01 -9.91 -10.96
N VAL A 28 22.91 -9.43 -10.37
CA VAL A 28 22.74 -8.01 -10.04
C VAL A 28 23.75 -7.63 -8.97
N ASP A 29 24.34 -6.45 -9.09
CA ASP A 29 25.35 -5.96 -8.16
C ASP A 29 24.79 -5.78 -6.74
N GLU A 30 25.56 -6.21 -5.74
CA GLU A 30 25.14 -6.21 -4.33
C GLU A 30 24.89 -4.78 -3.81
N GLU A 31 25.59 -3.78 -4.36
CA GLU A 31 25.38 -2.37 -3.98
C GLU A 31 23.98 -1.90 -4.40
N ILE A 32 23.52 -2.32 -5.58
CA ILE A 32 22.18 -1.99 -6.09
C ILE A 32 21.11 -2.68 -5.25
N ILE A 33 21.33 -3.95 -4.88
CA ILE A 33 20.41 -4.72 -4.04
C ILE A 33 20.25 -4.05 -2.67
N GLN A 34 21.34 -3.60 -2.04
CA GLN A 34 21.26 -2.92 -0.74
C GLN A 34 20.61 -1.53 -0.81
N ARG A 35 20.88 -0.76 -1.88
CA ARG A 35 20.18 0.52 -2.13
C ARG A 35 18.67 0.29 -2.31
N LEU A 36 18.28 -0.77 -3.01
CA LEU A 36 16.87 -1.10 -3.19
C LEU A 36 16.23 -1.59 -1.88
N HIS A 37 16.93 -2.43 -1.12
CA HIS A 37 16.48 -2.92 0.19
C HIS A 37 16.18 -1.76 1.16
N THR A 38 17.09 -0.80 1.25
CA THR A 38 16.93 0.37 2.13
C THR A 38 15.75 1.24 1.71
N TYR A 39 15.57 1.45 0.40
CA TYR A 39 14.40 2.17 -0.12
C TYR A 39 13.09 1.45 0.21
N ASP A 40 13.00 0.14 -0.10
CA ASP A 40 11.81 -0.66 0.15
C ASP A 40 11.47 -0.76 1.64
N TRP A 41 12.48 -0.77 2.51
CA TRP A 41 12.28 -0.75 3.96
C TRP A 41 11.64 0.56 4.43
N GLU A 42 12.11 1.71 3.94
CA GLU A 42 11.52 3.00 4.29
C GLU A 42 10.09 3.14 3.76
N VAL A 43 9.81 2.64 2.55
CA VAL A 43 8.45 2.56 1.99
C VAL A 43 7.56 1.69 2.87
N PHE A 44 7.98 0.47 3.20
CA PHE A 44 7.22 -0.44 4.06
C PHE A 44 6.95 0.15 5.45
N LYS A 45 7.93 0.86 6.02
CA LYS A 45 7.80 1.57 7.30
C LYS A 45 6.83 2.75 7.22
N SER A 46 6.80 3.47 6.09
CA SER A 46 5.87 4.57 5.84
C SER A 46 4.42 4.09 5.68
N ASP A 47 4.20 3.02 4.93
CA ASP A 47 2.89 2.37 4.78
C ASP A 47 2.37 1.86 6.13
N ARG A 48 3.26 1.30 6.96
CA ARG A 48 2.90 0.87 8.32
C ARG A 48 2.43 2.02 9.21
N ARG A 49 3.04 3.20 9.08
CA ARG A 49 2.58 4.43 9.78
C ARG A 49 1.22 4.89 9.27
N TYR A 50 0.94 4.71 7.98
CA TYR A 50 -0.38 4.99 7.41
C TYR A 50 -1.44 4.05 7.98
N TYR A 51 -1.20 2.74 8.02
CA TYR A 51 -2.13 1.77 8.61
C TYR A 51 -2.30 1.92 10.13
N GLU A 52 -1.24 2.31 10.85
CA GLU A 52 -1.33 2.66 12.28
C GLU A 52 -2.20 3.90 12.48
N LYS A 53 -1.98 4.94 11.69
CA LYS A 53 -2.80 6.16 11.72
C LYS A 53 -4.25 5.87 11.34
N LEU A 54 -4.51 4.99 10.37
CA LEU A 54 -5.85 4.52 10.03
C LEU A 54 -6.47 3.66 11.14
N SER A 55 -5.70 2.84 11.86
CA SER A 55 -6.22 2.11 13.02
C SER A 55 -6.58 3.04 14.17
N ASP A 56 -5.82 4.12 14.37
CA ASP A 56 -6.11 5.15 15.38
C ASP A 56 -7.24 6.09 14.94
N THR A 57 -7.37 6.39 13.64
CA THR A 57 -8.46 7.20 13.04
C THR A 57 -9.68 6.39 12.63
N SER A 58 -9.68 5.06 12.81
CA SER A 58 -10.87 4.20 12.67
C SER A 58 -12.00 4.60 13.64
N LEU A 59 -11.70 5.45 14.62
CA LEU A 59 -12.72 6.12 15.44
C LEU A 59 -13.49 7.25 14.70
N TYR A 60 -13.09 7.65 13.48
CA TYR A 60 -13.66 8.79 12.74
C TYR A 60 -14.09 8.52 11.29
N SER A 61 -13.96 7.31 10.73
CA SER A 61 -14.46 7.01 9.37
C SER A 61 -15.82 6.30 9.33
N VAL A 62 -16.64 6.42 10.38
CA VAL A 62 -18.07 6.02 10.32
C VAL A 62 -18.95 7.15 9.74
N THR A 63 -18.45 8.36 9.55
CA THR A 63 -19.24 9.45 9.00
C THR A 63 -18.74 9.87 7.62
N GLU A 64 -19.60 9.66 6.63
CA GLU A 64 -19.57 10.20 5.26
C GLU A 64 -19.12 9.26 4.12
N GLU A 65 -19.63 8.03 4.12
CA GLU A 65 -20.18 7.49 2.87
C GLU A 65 -21.52 8.19 2.55
N LYS A 66 -21.47 9.50 2.30
CA LYS A 66 -22.54 10.18 1.57
C LYS A 66 -22.31 9.87 0.11
N SER A 67 -22.81 8.70 -0.30
CA SER A 67 -23.27 8.38 -1.65
C SER A 67 -22.79 9.35 -2.73
N ARG A 68 -21.55 9.14 -3.23
CA ARG A 68 -21.20 9.63 -4.55
C ARG A 68 -22.01 8.81 -5.56
N SER A 69 -23.27 9.22 -5.75
CA SER A 69 -24.09 8.82 -6.88
C SER A 69 -23.31 9.21 -8.12
N LEU A 70 -22.75 8.21 -8.81
CA LEU A 70 -22.04 8.43 -10.06
C LEU A 70 -23.10 8.68 -11.13
N TYR A 71 -23.37 9.95 -11.41
CA TYR A 71 -24.17 10.34 -12.56
C TYR A 71 -23.50 9.83 -13.83
N THR A 72 -24.20 9.01 -14.59
CA THR A 72 -23.74 8.53 -15.89
C THR A 72 -23.73 9.70 -16.89
N VAL A 73 -22.77 9.69 -17.81
CA VAL A 73 -22.53 10.78 -18.79
C VAL A 73 -23.79 11.16 -19.59
N GLN A 74 -24.74 10.23 -19.75
CA GLN A 74 -26.03 10.47 -20.43
C GLN A 74 -26.97 11.43 -19.69
N GLU A 75 -26.85 11.60 -18.38
CA GLU A 75 -27.70 12.54 -17.61
C GLU A 75 -27.19 13.99 -17.66
N LEU A 76 -25.98 14.22 -18.18
CA LEU A 76 -25.34 15.54 -18.26
C LEU A 76 -25.56 16.25 -19.60
N ILE A 77 -26.30 15.65 -20.53
CA ILE A 77 -26.65 16.30 -21.81
C ILE A 77 -28.03 16.92 -21.67
N PRO A 78 -28.18 18.27 -21.65
CA PRO A 78 -29.50 18.88 -21.66
C PRO A 78 -30.19 18.57 -23.00
N SER A 79 -31.33 17.88 -22.93
CA SER A 79 -32.24 17.68 -24.07
C SER A 79 -32.64 19.06 -24.60
N ARG A 80 -32.12 19.40 -25.77
CA ARG A 80 -32.47 20.62 -26.48
C ARG A 80 -33.74 20.32 -27.28
N ALA A 81 -34.88 20.82 -26.78
CA ALA A 81 -36.12 20.96 -27.54
C ALA A 81 -36.69 22.36 -27.27
#